data_AF-A0A6P6MU16-F1
#
_entry.id   AF-A0A6P6MU16-F1
#
_cell.length_a   1.000
_cell.length_b   1.000
_cell.length_c   1.000
_cell.angle_alpha   90.00
_cell.angle_beta   90.00
_cell.angle_gamma   90.00
#
_symmetry.space_group_name_H-M   'P 1'
#
loop_
_entity.id
_entity.type
_entity.pdbx_description
1 polymer ?
#
loop_
_entity_poly.entity_id
_entity_poly.type
_entity_poly.pdbx_seq_one_letter_code
_entity_poly.pdbx_strand_id
1 'polypeptide(L)'
;MLAVSVDGNRKHYRFKNKASTEKRGLLDQLFIQSDVEVSEFVDYVRKNSDHVSGRGLCGASHWTAAKELAKKSSSKLDEEGLEIAVCRHGVLLMALNMFRGEIFAYPLFLQKKLADMSQGSIKFFCSDVACKYFPYLQRISKHFPELQSLLDMHPFLSVMHAKAHSWKCEVKYSGAYQEGAGSTIGEEVEQVNSFLSRIAVTSKYMSKSGRADMITMQAMLWNKRKILNLGQALVNRYVKV
;
A
#
# COMPACT_ATOMS: atom_id res chain seq x y z
N MET A 1 -5.61 12.74 -9.92
CA MET A 1 -4.25 12.17 -9.75
C MET A 1 -4.22 10.85 -10.51
N LEU A 2 -3.42 10.70 -11.58
CA LEU A 2 -3.59 9.57 -12.52
C LEU A 2 -3.49 8.16 -11.89
N ALA A 3 -2.46 7.92 -11.09
CA ALA A 3 -2.12 6.60 -10.56
C ALA A 3 -1.67 6.68 -9.09
N VAL A 4 -1.98 5.64 -8.33
CA VAL A 4 -1.51 5.42 -6.96
C VAL A 4 -0.82 4.07 -6.85
N SER A 5 0.35 4.02 -6.23
CA SER A 5 1.05 2.80 -5.86
C SER A 5 0.83 2.47 -4.39
N VAL A 6 0.54 1.21 -4.09
CA VAL A 6 0.32 0.72 -2.74
C VAL A 6 1.14 -0.54 -2.51
N ASP A 7 1.92 -0.54 -1.43
CA ASP A 7 2.72 -1.68 -1.02
C ASP A 7 2.97 -1.71 0.51
N GLY A 8 3.27 -2.91 1.01
CA GLY A 8 3.53 -3.24 2.41
C GLY A 8 5.02 -3.20 2.78
N ASN A 9 5.39 -2.36 3.74
CA ASN A 9 6.74 -2.31 4.29
C ASN A 9 6.83 -3.02 5.66
N ARG A 10 7.28 -4.27 5.63
CA ARG A 10 7.46 -5.10 6.84
C ARG A 10 8.68 -4.76 7.69
N LYS A 11 9.57 -3.86 7.24
CA LYS A 11 10.69 -3.40 8.08
C LYS A 11 10.20 -2.54 9.25
N HIS A 12 9.04 -1.90 9.11
CA HIS A 12 8.42 -1.08 10.14
C HIS A 12 7.70 -1.86 11.26
N TYR A 13 8.11 -3.10 11.55
CA TYR A 13 7.55 -3.82 12.70
C TYR A 13 7.85 -3.10 14.02
N ARG A 14 6.99 -3.31 15.03
CA ARG A 14 7.17 -2.79 16.39
C ARG A 14 7.07 -3.91 17.41
N PHE A 15 7.99 -3.92 18.37
CA PHE A 15 7.95 -4.87 19.48
C PHE A 15 6.89 -4.49 20.53
N LYS A 16 6.36 -5.52 21.20
CA LYS A 16 5.57 -5.41 22.42
C LYS A 16 6.35 -4.63 23.48
N ASN A 17 5.76 -3.55 23.98
CA ASN A 17 6.34 -2.79 25.07
C ASN A 17 5.33 -2.65 26.22
N LYS A 18 5.65 -3.24 27.38
CA LYS A 18 4.80 -3.22 28.58
C LYS A 18 4.72 -1.85 29.26
N ALA A 19 5.65 -0.94 28.96
CA ALA A 19 5.76 0.39 29.57
C ALA A 19 5.12 1.51 28.73
N SER A 20 4.55 1.18 27.57
CA SER A 20 3.88 2.14 26.70
C SER A 20 2.55 2.56 27.33
N THR A 21 2.50 3.74 27.94
CA THR A 21 1.22 4.40 28.22
C THR A 21 0.57 4.75 26.87
N GLU A 22 -0.68 4.36 26.66
CA GLU A 22 -1.47 4.63 25.46
C GLU A 22 -1.86 6.12 25.36
N LYS A 23 -0.87 7.00 25.30
CA LYS A 23 -1.11 8.40 24.97
C LYS A 23 -1.28 8.52 23.48
N ARG A 24 -2.32 9.24 23.05
CA ARG A 24 -2.55 9.62 21.65
C ARG A 24 -1.34 10.41 21.13
N GLY A 25 -0.91 10.10 19.90
CA GLY A 25 0.17 10.85 19.23
C GLY A 25 -0.27 12.28 18.91
N LEU A 26 0.70 13.18 18.74
CA LEU A 26 0.46 14.57 18.38
C LEU A 26 -0.03 14.72 16.94
N LEU A 27 0.40 13.81 16.05
CA LEU A 27 0.08 13.80 14.62
C LEU A 27 -0.81 12.61 14.26
N ASP A 28 -1.56 12.11 15.25
CA ASP A 28 -2.46 10.98 15.09
C ASP A 28 -3.43 11.20 13.92
N GLN A 29 -3.59 10.18 13.08
CA GLN A 29 -4.49 10.17 11.91
C GLN A 29 -4.17 11.16 10.79
N LEU A 30 -3.08 11.93 10.86
CA LEU A 30 -2.67 12.82 9.78
C LEU A 30 -2.17 12.05 8.55
N PHE A 31 -1.41 10.98 8.78
CA PHE A 31 -0.82 10.15 7.73
C PHE A 31 -1.16 8.67 7.92
N ILE A 32 -1.01 8.16 9.14
CA ILE A 32 -1.34 6.77 9.49
C ILE A 32 -2.80 6.69 9.91
N GLN A 33 -3.59 5.85 9.24
CA GLN A 33 -5.02 5.67 9.48
C GLN A 33 -5.30 5.04 10.85
N SER A 34 -6.52 5.25 11.36
CA SER A 34 -6.97 4.70 12.64
C SER A 34 -6.92 3.16 12.65
N ASP A 35 -6.19 2.59 13.61
CA ASP A 35 -6.11 1.14 13.75
C ASP A 35 -7.47 0.49 14.05
N VAL A 36 -8.37 1.23 14.72
CA VAL A 36 -9.73 0.76 15.03
C VAL A 36 -10.53 0.63 13.74
N GLU A 37 -10.57 1.69 12.92
CA GLU A 37 -11.28 1.67 11.62
C GLU A 37 -10.73 0.57 10.70
N VAL A 38 -9.40 0.43 10.66
CA VAL A 38 -8.75 -0.59 9.83
C VAL A 38 -9.09 -2.00 10.34
N SER A 39 -9.06 -2.23 11.67
CA SER A 39 -9.40 -3.53 12.23
C SER A 39 -10.86 -3.89 12.00
N GLU A 40 -11.78 -2.95 12.19
CA GLU A 40 -13.21 -3.15 11.94
C GLU A 40 -13.47 -3.46 10.47
N PHE A 41 -12.83 -2.74 9.55
CA PHE A 41 -12.93 -3.02 8.11
C PHE A 41 -12.39 -4.41 7.75
N VAL A 42 -11.21 -4.76 8.27
CA VAL A 42 -10.60 -6.09 8.03
C VAL A 42 -11.52 -7.19 8.55
N ASP A 43 -12.10 -7.04 9.74
CA ASP A 43 -13.01 -8.02 10.31
C ASP A 43 -14.34 -8.08 9.55
N TYR A 44 -14.86 -6.95 9.09
CA TYR A 44 -16.05 -6.87 8.24
C TYR A 44 -15.87 -7.63 6.93
N VAL A 45 -14.77 -7.37 6.20
CA VAL A 45 -14.46 -8.08 4.96
C VAL A 45 -14.27 -9.58 5.24
N ARG A 46 -13.54 -9.93 6.30
CA ARG A 46 -13.27 -11.35 6.64
C ARG A 46 -14.53 -12.14 6.98
N LYS A 47 -15.49 -11.56 7.69
CA LYS A 47 -16.72 -12.24 8.10
C LYS A 47 -17.71 -12.45 6.96
N ASN A 48 -17.69 -11.58 5.96
CA ASN A 48 -18.73 -11.52 4.92
C ASN A 48 -18.23 -11.95 3.52
N SER A 49 -17.05 -12.58 3.43
CA SER A 49 -16.52 -13.08 2.16
C SER A 49 -15.93 -14.48 2.28
N ASP A 50 -16.12 -15.28 1.23
CA ASP A 50 -15.42 -16.55 1.08
C ASP A 50 -13.92 -16.34 0.77
N HIS A 51 -13.08 -17.02 1.53
CA HIS A 51 -11.63 -16.93 1.42
C HIS A 51 -11.07 -18.12 0.67
N VAL A 52 -10.20 -17.85 -0.30
CA VAL A 52 -9.49 -18.88 -1.04
C VAL A 52 -8.14 -19.11 -0.38
N SER A 53 -7.93 -20.32 0.12
CA SER A 53 -6.61 -20.72 0.61
C SER A 53 -5.64 -20.90 -0.56
N GLY A 54 -4.44 -20.32 -0.45
CA GLY A 54 -3.44 -20.43 -1.50
C GLY A 54 -2.15 -19.69 -1.17
N ARG A 55 -1.05 -20.11 -1.79
CA ARG A 55 0.19 -19.33 -1.81
C ARG A 55 0.00 -18.19 -2.83
N GLY A 56 0.36 -16.96 -2.45
CA GLY A 56 0.40 -15.80 -3.34
C GLY A 56 1.53 -15.93 -4.36
N LEU A 57 1.47 -16.94 -5.23
CA LEU A 57 2.48 -17.17 -6.27
C LEU A 57 1.87 -16.89 -7.63
N CYS A 58 2.67 -16.28 -8.52
CA CYS A 58 2.28 -16.01 -9.89
C CYS A 58 3.19 -16.77 -10.87
N GLY A 59 2.68 -17.86 -11.44
CA GLY A 59 3.47 -18.72 -12.32
C GLY A 59 4.57 -19.48 -11.56
N ALA A 60 5.74 -19.63 -12.19
CA ALA A 60 6.90 -20.33 -11.63
C ALA A 60 7.80 -19.43 -10.75
N SER A 61 7.36 -18.21 -10.40
CA SER A 61 8.12 -17.27 -9.59
C SER A 61 8.39 -17.83 -8.18
N HIS A 62 9.60 -17.66 -7.65
CA HIS A 62 9.92 -17.98 -6.24
C HIS A 62 9.46 -16.88 -5.24
N TRP A 63 9.02 -15.73 -5.73
CA TRP A 63 8.63 -14.57 -4.91
C TRP A 63 7.25 -14.78 -4.29
N THR A 64 7.16 -14.66 -2.97
CA THR A 64 5.90 -14.86 -2.23
C THR A 64 5.18 -13.52 -2.08
N ALA A 65 3.98 -13.40 -2.66
CA ALA A 65 3.12 -12.22 -2.57
C ALA A 65 2.27 -12.16 -1.29
N ALA A 66 1.63 -11.01 -1.09
CA ALA A 66 0.51 -10.82 -0.17
C ALA A 66 -0.59 -11.87 -0.37
N LYS A 67 -1.30 -12.19 0.71
CA LYS A 67 -2.31 -13.27 0.76
C LYS A 67 -3.69 -12.71 1.04
N GLU A 68 -4.73 -13.48 0.76
CA GLU A 68 -6.09 -13.10 1.18
C GLU A 68 -6.22 -13.13 2.72
N LEU A 69 -5.59 -14.13 3.34
CA LEU A 69 -5.58 -14.31 4.79
C LEU A 69 -4.18 -14.54 5.33
N ALA A 70 -3.89 -13.87 6.44
CA ALA A 70 -2.78 -14.17 7.32
C ALA A 70 -3.27 -14.23 8.78
N LYS A 71 -2.70 -15.18 9.53
CA LYS A 71 -2.84 -15.22 10.98
C LYS A 71 -1.94 -14.15 11.59
N LYS A 72 -2.38 -13.54 12.68
CA LYS A 72 -1.49 -12.73 13.53
C LYS A 72 -0.33 -13.62 13.94
N SER A 73 0.90 -13.18 13.74
CA SER A 73 2.04 -13.96 14.23
C SER A 73 1.93 -14.08 15.75
N SER A 74 2.30 -15.24 16.30
CA SER A 74 2.43 -15.45 17.74
C SER A 74 3.63 -14.68 18.34
N SER A 75 4.16 -13.70 17.61
CA SER A 75 5.47 -13.11 17.85
C SER A 75 5.46 -12.09 19.01
N LYS A 76 6.68 -11.65 19.35
CA LYS A 76 6.96 -10.52 20.25
C LYS A 76 6.55 -9.16 19.63
N LEU A 77 5.91 -9.14 18.46
CA LEU A 77 5.52 -7.93 17.74
C LEU A 77 4.09 -7.52 18.10
N ASP A 78 3.89 -6.21 18.21
CA ASP A 78 2.56 -5.59 18.24
C ASP A 78 2.10 -5.23 16.83
N GLU A 79 3.00 -4.65 16.03
CA GLU A 79 2.78 -4.25 14.64
C GLU A 79 3.78 -5.02 13.76
N GLU A 80 3.32 -5.57 12.64
CA GLU A 80 4.11 -6.38 11.71
C GLU A 80 4.65 -5.58 10.51
N GLY A 81 4.23 -4.32 10.35
CA GLY A 81 4.71 -3.43 9.31
C GLY A 81 3.77 -2.25 9.05
N LEU A 82 3.94 -1.61 7.89
CA LEU A 82 3.14 -0.46 7.45
C LEU A 82 2.74 -0.63 5.98
N GLU A 83 1.46 -0.53 5.66
CA GLU A 83 0.98 -0.45 4.26
C GLU A 83 0.95 1.03 3.87
N ILE A 84 1.51 1.39 2.70
CA ILE A 84 1.70 2.78 2.30
C ILE A 84 1.12 3.02 0.91
N ALA A 85 0.37 4.11 0.74
CA ALA A 85 -0.09 4.60 -0.54
C ALA A 85 0.65 5.87 -0.99
N VAL A 86 1.10 5.87 -2.25
CA VAL A 86 1.95 6.92 -2.84
C VAL A 86 1.43 7.27 -4.22
N CYS A 87 1.35 8.56 -4.57
CA CYS A 87 0.98 8.94 -5.92
C CYS A 87 2.13 8.73 -6.93
N ARG A 88 1.81 8.80 -8.23
CA ARG A 88 2.77 8.83 -9.36
C ARG A 88 3.92 9.86 -9.25
N HIS A 89 3.72 10.93 -8.46
CA HIS A 89 4.76 11.95 -8.23
C HIS A 89 5.72 11.56 -7.09
N GLY A 90 5.50 10.40 -6.46
CA GLY A 90 6.22 9.96 -5.28
C GLY A 90 5.82 10.69 -4.01
N VAL A 91 4.66 11.35 -3.96
CA VAL A 91 4.13 12.00 -2.75
C VAL A 91 3.34 10.97 -1.94
N LEU A 92 3.67 10.84 -0.66
CA LEU A 92 2.98 10.01 0.33
C LEU A 92 1.58 10.54 0.57
N LEU A 93 0.57 9.66 0.46
CA LEU A 93 -0.83 10.05 0.62
C LEU A 93 -1.36 9.62 1.98
N MET A 94 -1.21 8.34 2.30
CA MET A 94 -1.70 7.75 3.54
C MET A 94 -0.99 6.42 3.79
N ALA A 95 -1.03 5.96 5.03
CA ALA A 95 -0.51 4.66 5.42
C ALA A 95 -1.41 4.02 6.50
N LEU A 96 -1.25 2.73 6.76
CA LEU A 96 -1.89 2.06 7.90
C LEU A 96 -0.96 1.04 8.53
N ASN A 97 -1.16 0.72 9.81
CA ASN A 97 -0.37 -0.31 10.48
C ASN A 97 -0.87 -1.70 10.09
N MET A 98 0.08 -2.59 9.77
CA MET A 98 -0.21 -4.00 9.57
C MET A 98 -0.10 -4.74 10.89
N PHE A 99 -1.14 -5.49 11.25
CA PHE A 99 -1.17 -6.30 12.48
C PHE A 99 -1.09 -7.80 12.20
N ARG A 100 -1.20 -8.21 10.93
CA ARG A 100 -1.25 -9.61 10.50
C ARG A 100 -0.72 -9.78 9.07
N GLY A 101 0.59 -9.96 8.91
CA GLY A 101 1.23 -10.12 7.60
C GLY A 101 0.81 -9.07 6.57
N GLU A 102 1.04 -9.36 5.30
CA GLU A 102 0.48 -8.61 4.18
C GLU A 102 -0.80 -9.31 3.71
N ILE A 103 -1.94 -8.66 3.92
CA ILE A 103 -3.25 -9.15 3.49
C ILE A 103 -3.91 -8.16 2.54
N PHE A 104 -4.68 -8.65 1.57
CA PHE A 104 -5.35 -7.77 0.60
C PHE A 104 -6.36 -6.78 1.21
N ALA A 105 -6.84 -7.02 2.42
CA ALA A 105 -7.71 -6.07 3.12
C ALA A 105 -7.03 -4.73 3.42
N TYR A 106 -5.70 -4.69 3.56
CA TYR A 106 -4.94 -3.46 3.79
C TYR A 106 -4.91 -2.54 2.56
N PRO A 107 -4.43 -2.97 1.38
CA PRO A 107 -4.51 -2.14 0.18
C PRO A 107 -5.96 -1.84 -0.22
N LEU A 108 -6.92 -2.73 0.07
CA LEU A 108 -8.35 -2.48 -0.16
C LEU A 108 -8.89 -1.30 0.66
N PHE A 109 -8.52 -1.21 1.95
CA PHE A 109 -8.91 -0.08 2.79
C PHE A 109 -8.37 1.24 2.23
N LEU A 110 -7.09 1.26 1.85
CA LEU A 110 -6.46 2.45 1.27
C LEU A 110 -7.07 2.81 -0.08
N GLN A 111 -7.33 1.83 -0.95
CA GLN A 111 -7.99 2.04 -2.23
C GLN A 111 -9.37 2.66 -2.04
N LYS A 112 -10.18 2.16 -1.09
CA LYS A 112 -11.49 2.71 -0.77
C LYS A 112 -11.42 4.17 -0.32
N LYS A 113 -10.60 4.48 0.69
CA LYS A 113 -10.44 5.86 1.20
C LYS A 113 -9.98 6.80 0.08
N LEU A 114 -9.04 6.38 -0.75
CA LEU A 114 -8.54 7.18 -1.87
C LEU A 114 -9.59 7.38 -2.97
N ALA A 115 -10.41 6.37 -3.27
CA ALA A 115 -11.51 6.49 -4.22
C ALA A 115 -12.53 7.51 -3.74
N ASP A 116 -12.95 7.40 -2.47
CA ASP A 116 -13.91 8.30 -1.82
C ASP A 116 -13.40 9.75 -1.82
N MET A 117 -12.11 9.97 -1.57
CA MET A 117 -11.49 11.31 -1.56
C MET A 117 -11.25 11.89 -2.96
N SER A 118 -10.97 11.05 -3.95
CA SER A 118 -10.47 11.50 -5.26
C SER A 118 -11.56 11.66 -6.32
N GLN A 119 -12.80 11.27 -6.02
CA GLN A 119 -13.99 11.39 -6.88
C GLN A 119 -13.73 10.89 -8.31
N GLY A 120 -13.08 9.72 -8.44
CA GLY A 120 -12.80 9.09 -9.74
C GLY A 120 -11.63 9.67 -10.52
N SER A 121 -10.83 10.57 -9.91
CA SER A 121 -9.65 11.15 -10.56
C SER A 121 -8.43 10.21 -10.60
N ILE A 122 -8.47 9.10 -9.85
CA ILE A 122 -7.49 8.01 -9.87
C ILE A 122 -7.96 6.96 -10.87
N LYS A 123 -7.13 6.67 -11.88
CA LYS A 123 -7.44 5.72 -12.96
C LYS A 123 -6.67 4.42 -12.85
N PHE A 124 -5.49 4.42 -12.23
CA PHE A 124 -4.65 3.23 -12.09
C PHE A 124 -4.32 2.93 -10.64
N PHE A 125 -4.42 1.66 -10.26
CA PHE A 125 -4.02 1.15 -8.97
C PHE A 125 -2.80 0.23 -9.14
N CYS A 126 -1.63 0.75 -8.76
CA CYS A 126 -0.36 0.07 -8.89
C CYS A 126 -0.08 -0.77 -7.65
N SER A 127 0.21 -2.05 -7.85
CA SER A 127 0.60 -2.97 -6.78
C SER A 127 1.35 -4.15 -7.38
N ASP A 128 2.39 -4.63 -6.73
CA ASP A 128 3.19 -5.77 -7.20
C ASP A 128 2.37 -7.06 -7.31
N VAL A 129 1.23 -7.08 -6.63
CA VAL A 129 0.33 -8.22 -6.56
C VAL A 129 -1.00 -7.95 -7.26
N ALA A 130 -1.07 -6.91 -8.12
CA ALA A 130 -2.29 -6.52 -8.83
C ALA A 130 -2.97 -7.70 -9.55
N CYS A 131 -2.18 -8.62 -10.11
CA CYS A 131 -2.69 -9.81 -10.79
C CYS A 131 -3.48 -10.78 -9.89
N LYS A 132 -3.29 -10.73 -8.57
CA LYS A 132 -4.04 -11.51 -7.57
C LYS A 132 -5.06 -10.66 -6.83
N TYR A 133 -4.67 -9.42 -6.52
CA TYR A 133 -5.50 -8.45 -5.82
C TYR A 133 -6.78 -8.10 -6.60
N PHE A 134 -6.72 -7.87 -7.91
CA PHE A 134 -7.90 -7.50 -8.68
C PHE A 134 -8.94 -8.62 -8.84
N PRO A 135 -8.54 -9.87 -9.14
CA PRO A 135 -9.48 -11.00 -9.07
C PRO A 135 -10.11 -11.16 -7.68
N TYR A 136 -9.36 -10.91 -6.61
CA TYR A 136 -9.91 -10.85 -5.26
C TYR A 136 -10.93 -9.72 -5.11
N LEU A 137 -10.60 -8.49 -5.52
CA LEU A 137 -11.51 -7.34 -5.49
C LEU A 137 -12.80 -7.60 -6.27
N GLN A 138 -12.71 -8.19 -7.46
CA GLN A 138 -13.89 -8.58 -8.26
C GLN A 138 -14.81 -9.55 -7.52
N ARG A 139 -14.24 -10.50 -6.78
CA ARG A 139 -15.01 -11.47 -5.98
C ARG A 139 -15.65 -10.78 -4.79
N ILE A 140 -14.87 -10.02 -4.03
CA ILE A 140 -15.31 -9.25 -2.87
C ILE A 140 -16.43 -8.27 -3.24
N SER A 141 -16.29 -7.53 -4.33
CA SER A 141 -17.29 -6.54 -4.77
C SER A 141 -18.68 -7.14 -5.06
N LYS A 142 -18.80 -8.46 -5.24
CA LYS A 142 -20.11 -9.13 -5.35
C LYS A 142 -20.84 -9.20 -4.01
N HIS A 143 -20.10 -9.26 -2.91
CA HIS A 143 -20.64 -9.29 -1.54
C HIS A 143 -20.79 -7.87 -0.96
N PHE A 144 -20.04 -6.90 -1.47
CA PHE A 144 -19.99 -5.52 -0.97
C PHE A 144 -20.26 -4.53 -2.13
N PRO A 145 -21.52 -4.16 -2.40
CA PRO A 145 -21.88 -3.23 -3.46
C PRO A 145 -21.17 -1.88 -3.36
N GLU A 146 -20.85 -1.43 -2.15
CA GLU A 146 -20.12 -0.19 -1.89
C GLU A 146 -18.66 -0.21 -2.38
N LEU A 147 -18.09 -1.39 -2.65
CA LEU A 147 -16.74 -1.55 -3.20
C LEU A 147 -16.73 -1.66 -4.72
N GLN A 148 -17.90 -1.72 -5.36
CA GLN A 148 -18.01 -1.99 -6.79
C GLN A 148 -17.36 -0.90 -7.65
N SER A 149 -17.42 0.37 -7.22
CA SER A 149 -16.76 1.50 -7.87
C SER A 149 -15.23 1.40 -7.86
N LEU A 150 -14.63 0.60 -6.97
CA LEU A 150 -13.18 0.40 -6.96
C LEU A 150 -12.69 -0.37 -8.19
N LEU A 151 -13.59 -1.09 -8.88
CA LEU A 151 -13.31 -1.79 -10.13
C LEU A 151 -13.11 -0.83 -11.32
N ASP A 152 -13.47 0.44 -11.18
CA ASP A 152 -13.23 1.47 -12.19
C ASP A 152 -11.74 1.84 -12.31
N MET A 153 -10.94 1.54 -11.28
CA MET A 153 -9.49 1.67 -11.35
C MET A 153 -8.89 0.50 -12.13
N HIS A 154 -7.98 0.77 -13.06
CA HIS A 154 -7.29 -0.27 -13.80
C HIS A 154 -6.16 -0.90 -12.96
N PRO A 155 -6.06 -2.25 -12.96
CA PRO A 155 -4.92 -2.94 -12.34
C PRO A 155 -3.62 -2.58 -13.03
N PHE A 156 -2.62 -2.18 -12.26
CA PHE A 156 -1.32 -1.80 -12.80
C PHE A 156 -0.22 -2.59 -12.09
N LEU A 157 0.46 -3.49 -12.79
CA LEU A 157 1.75 -4.03 -12.34
C LEU A 157 2.83 -3.03 -12.76
N SER A 158 3.76 -2.75 -11.85
CA SER A 158 4.91 -1.93 -12.19
C SER A 158 5.69 -2.54 -13.35
N VAL A 159 6.35 -1.70 -14.15
CA VAL A 159 7.06 -2.15 -15.36
C VAL A 159 8.16 -3.15 -15.01
N MET A 160 8.80 -2.99 -13.84
CA MET A 160 9.84 -3.89 -13.35
C MET A 160 9.21 -5.19 -12.81
N HIS A 161 8.26 -5.10 -11.86
CA HIS A 161 7.66 -6.31 -11.28
C HIS A 161 6.87 -7.14 -12.29
N ALA A 162 6.27 -6.53 -13.32
CA ALA A 162 5.62 -7.26 -14.40
C ALA A 162 6.53 -8.31 -15.04
N LYS A 163 7.84 -8.03 -15.19
CA LYS A 163 8.84 -8.95 -15.74
C LYS A 163 9.15 -10.13 -14.81
N ALA A 164 8.92 -9.97 -13.50
CA ALA A 164 9.11 -11.03 -12.51
C ALA A 164 7.88 -11.96 -12.40
N HIS A 165 6.77 -11.60 -13.05
CA HIS A 165 5.55 -12.41 -13.11
C HIS A 165 5.53 -13.32 -14.33
N SER A 166 4.54 -14.22 -14.41
CA SER A 166 4.31 -14.99 -15.63
C SER A 166 4.11 -14.06 -16.84
N TRP A 167 4.55 -14.50 -18.02
CA TRP A 167 4.36 -13.79 -19.29
C TRP A 167 2.92 -13.30 -19.51
N LYS A 168 1.92 -14.13 -19.15
CA LYS A 168 0.50 -13.75 -19.26
C LYS A 168 0.14 -12.54 -18.39
N CYS A 169 0.73 -12.42 -17.20
CA CYS A 169 0.52 -11.27 -16.33
C CYS A 169 1.24 -10.03 -16.83
N GLU A 170 2.44 -10.18 -17.39
CA GLU A 170 3.16 -9.09 -18.02
C GLU A 170 2.33 -8.46 -19.14
N VAL A 171 1.84 -9.27 -20.08
CA VAL A 171 1.03 -8.78 -21.20
C VAL A 171 -0.28 -8.13 -20.72
N LYS A 172 -0.93 -8.71 -19.71
CA LYS A 172 -2.26 -8.26 -19.27
C LYS A 172 -2.24 -7.05 -18.33
N TYR A 173 -1.29 -6.99 -17.41
CA TYR A 173 -1.30 -6.04 -16.30
C TYR A 173 -0.10 -5.10 -16.28
N SER A 174 0.92 -5.29 -17.11
CA SER A 174 2.06 -4.36 -17.15
C SER A 174 1.60 -2.96 -17.51
N GLY A 175 2.03 -2.00 -16.72
CA GLY A 175 1.83 -0.58 -17.00
C GLY A 175 2.39 -0.10 -18.33
N ALA A 176 3.40 -0.78 -18.88
CA ALA A 176 4.01 -0.42 -20.15
C ALA A 176 3.07 -0.59 -21.34
N TYR A 177 2.03 -1.42 -21.20
CA TYR A 177 1.11 -1.77 -22.28
C TYR A 177 -0.32 -1.26 -22.06
N GLN A 178 -0.52 -0.35 -21.10
CA GLN A 178 -1.83 0.21 -20.79
C GLN A 178 -1.99 1.62 -21.32
N GLU A 179 -3.03 1.82 -22.13
CA GLU A 179 -3.40 3.12 -22.66
C GLU A 179 -3.77 4.08 -21.51
N GLY A 180 -3.41 5.35 -21.65
CA GLY A 180 -3.67 6.38 -20.63
C GLY A 180 -2.76 6.30 -19.40
N ALA A 181 -1.97 5.23 -19.24
CA ALA A 181 -1.08 5.09 -18.10
C ALA A 181 0.16 6.00 -18.22
N GLY A 182 0.51 6.46 -19.43
CA GLY A 182 1.67 7.30 -19.72
C GLY A 182 2.98 6.65 -19.28
N SER A 183 4.03 7.46 -19.05
CA SER A 183 5.32 6.96 -18.53
C SER A 183 5.30 6.61 -17.02
N THR A 184 4.23 5.98 -16.53
CA THR A 184 4.15 5.53 -15.12
C THR A 184 5.04 4.30 -15.01
N ILE A 185 5.89 4.27 -13.99
CA ILE A 185 6.72 3.08 -13.74
C ILE A 185 6.03 2.17 -12.72
N GLY A 186 5.38 2.75 -11.70
CA GLY A 186 4.68 2.01 -10.64
C GLY A 186 5.55 1.73 -9.41
N GLU A 187 6.83 2.12 -9.44
CA GLU A 187 7.86 1.89 -8.42
C GLU A 187 7.98 3.04 -7.39
N GLU A 188 7.04 3.98 -7.40
CA GLU A 188 7.07 5.16 -6.54
C GLU A 188 7.00 4.78 -5.06
N VAL A 189 6.23 3.74 -4.72
CA VAL A 189 6.12 3.24 -3.35
C VAL A 189 7.42 2.60 -2.87
N GLU A 190 8.16 1.90 -3.73
CA GLU A 190 9.46 1.29 -3.38
C GLU A 190 10.52 2.33 -3.04
N GLN A 191 10.53 3.47 -3.74
CA GLN A 191 11.43 4.58 -3.41
C GLN A 191 11.13 5.15 -2.01
N VAL A 192 9.84 5.29 -1.68
CA VAL A 192 9.40 5.74 -0.35
C VAL A 192 9.73 4.68 0.70
N ASN A 193 9.44 3.41 0.42
CA ASN A 193 9.75 2.30 1.32
C ASN A 193 11.23 2.27 1.65
N SER A 194 12.11 2.46 0.66
CA SER A 194 13.55 2.60 0.88
C SER A 194 13.90 3.75 1.83
N PHE A 195 13.27 4.92 1.65
CA PHE A 195 13.48 6.08 2.54
C PHE A 195 12.99 5.82 3.97
N LEU A 196 11.74 5.39 4.15
CA LEU A 196 11.14 5.17 5.47
C LEU A 196 11.78 3.99 6.21
N SER A 197 12.25 2.97 5.49
CA SER A 197 12.95 1.83 6.10
C SER A 197 14.17 2.23 6.95
N ARG A 198 14.79 3.38 6.65
CA ARG A 198 15.96 3.88 7.39
C ARG A 198 15.63 4.23 8.85
N ILE A 199 14.41 4.69 9.12
CA ILE A 199 13.97 5.03 10.49
C ILE A 199 13.36 3.83 11.22
N ALA A 200 13.10 2.72 10.52
CA ALA A 200 12.48 1.54 11.10
C ALA A 200 13.33 0.92 12.23
N VAL A 201 14.66 1.01 12.11
CA VAL A 201 15.61 0.49 13.11
C VAL A 201 15.45 1.19 14.46
N THR A 202 15.20 2.50 14.46
CA THR A 202 15.02 3.31 15.67
C THR A 202 13.58 3.31 16.16
N SER A 203 12.60 3.14 15.27
CA SER A 203 11.18 3.21 15.63
C SER A 203 10.62 1.92 16.23
N LYS A 204 11.28 0.77 16.03
CA LYS A 204 10.77 -0.55 16.43
C LYS A 204 10.60 -0.77 17.95
N TYR A 205 11.26 0.05 18.78
CA TYR A 205 11.16 0.02 20.25
C TYR A 205 10.40 1.21 20.84
N MET A 206 10.01 2.18 20.02
CA MET A 206 9.28 3.36 20.48
C MET A 206 7.89 2.97 21.01
N SER A 207 7.28 3.86 21.80
CA SER A 207 5.85 3.77 22.05
C SER A 207 5.08 3.89 20.73
N LYS A 208 3.84 3.38 20.73
CA LYS A 208 2.99 3.40 19.53
C LYS A 208 2.79 4.82 18.98
N SER A 209 2.46 5.77 19.85
CA SER A 209 2.29 7.17 19.47
C SER A 209 3.58 7.83 19.01
N GLY A 210 4.69 7.62 19.73
CA GLY A 210 6.00 8.17 19.33
C GLY A 210 6.46 7.63 17.96
N ARG A 211 6.22 6.35 17.69
CA ARG A 211 6.46 5.75 16.36
C ARG A 211 5.59 6.40 15.29
N ALA A 212 4.29 6.54 15.53
CA ALA A 212 3.37 7.12 14.58
C ALA A 212 3.72 8.58 14.25
N ASP A 213 4.04 9.38 15.26
CA ASP A 213 4.47 10.77 15.09
C ASP A 213 5.79 10.85 14.31
N MET A 214 6.79 10.02 14.66
CA MET A 214 8.07 9.98 13.94
C MET A 214 7.90 9.63 12.46
N ILE A 215 7.11 8.60 12.15
CA ILE A 215 6.83 8.20 10.76
C ILE A 215 6.10 9.33 10.03
N THR A 216 5.11 9.95 10.66
CA THR A 216 4.33 11.05 10.08
C THR A 216 5.20 12.28 9.79
N MET A 217 6.10 12.64 10.71
CA MET A 217 7.07 13.73 10.48
C MET A 217 7.98 13.43 9.28
N GLN A 218 8.46 12.20 9.15
CA GLN A 218 9.31 11.80 8.03
C GLN A 218 8.54 11.79 6.71
N ALA A 219 7.26 11.40 6.74
CA ALA A 219 6.37 11.49 5.59
C ALA A 219 6.15 12.94 5.15
N MET A 220 5.91 13.86 6.09
CA MET A 220 5.78 15.29 5.81
C MET A 220 7.08 15.88 5.23
N LEU A 221 8.23 15.51 5.77
CA LEU A 221 9.53 15.93 5.26
C LEU A 221 9.76 15.46 3.81
N TRP A 222 9.45 14.19 3.53
CA TRP A 222 9.53 13.63 2.19
C TRP A 222 8.61 14.37 1.22
N ASN A 223 7.35 14.59 1.61
CA ASN A 223 6.37 15.32 0.80
C ASN A 223 6.81 16.75 0.51
N LYS A 224 7.30 17.47 1.54
CA LYS A 224 7.86 18.82 1.36
C LYS A 224 8.99 18.82 0.32
N ARG A 225 9.92 17.85 0.40
CA ARG A 225 11.01 17.72 -0.59
C ARG A 225 10.47 17.41 -1.99
N LYS A 226 9.48 16.54 -2.13
CA LYS A 226 8.88 16.21 -3.43
C LYS A 226 8.18 17.41 -4.06
N ILE A 227 7.43 18.18 -3.27
CA ILE A 227 6.74 19.38 -3.74
C ILE A 227 7.75 20.44 -4.20
N LEU A 228 8.77 20.73 -3.39
CA LEU A 228 9.79 21.73 -3.73
C LEU A 228 10.58 21.37 -5.00
N ASN A 229 10.80 20.07 -5.26
CA ASN A 229 11.53 19.60 -6.44
C ASN A 229 10.62 19.16 -7.60
N LEU A 230 9.31 19.37 -7.50
CA LEU A 230 8.35 18.83 -8.47
C LEU A 230 8.60 19.38 -9.87
N GLY A 231 8.87 20.68 -10.00
CA GLY A 231 9.17 21.31 -11.29
C GLY A 231 10.35 20.65 -11.99
N GLN A 232 11.48 20.51 -11.30
CA GLN A 232 12.68 19.86 -11.85
C GLN A 232 12.42 18.39 -12.21
N ALA A 233 11.69 17.66 -11.35
CA ALA A 233 11.35 16.27 -11.60
C ALA A 233 10.46 16.09 -12.84
N LEU A 234 9.50 17.00 -13.07
CA LEU A 234 8.65 16.98 -14.25
C LEU A 234 9.42 17.33 -15.53
N VAL A 235 10.31 18.34 -15.48
CA VAL A 235 11.18 18.68 -16.62
C VAL A 235 12.05 17.50 -17.01
N ASN A 236 12.71 16.86 -16.03
CA ASN A 236 13.55 15.69 -16.30
C ASN A 236 12.77 14.50 -16.86
N ARG A 237 11.48 14.35 -16.52
CA ARG A 237 10.60 13.32 -17.08
C ARG A 237 10.10 13.65 -18.49
N TYR A 238 9.99 14.94 -18.82
CA TYR A 238 9.55 15.39 -20.14
C TYR A 238 10.67 15.28 -21.18
N VAL A 239 11.90 15.65 -20.80
CA VAL A 239 13.09 15.47 -21.62
C VAL A 239 13.42 13.97 -21.66
N LYS A 240 12.74 13.23 -22.54
CA LYS A 240 13.19 11.89 -22.94
C LYS A 240 14.60 12.04 -23.48
N VAL A 241 15.59 11.52 -22.76
CA VAL A 241 16.89 11.15 -23.33
C VAL A 241 16.74 9.76 -23.95
#